data_AF-A0A655INS2-F1
#
_entry.id   AF-A0A655INS2-F1
#
_cell.length_a   1.000
_cell.length_b   1.000
_cell.length_c   1.000
_cell.angle_alpha   90.00
_cell.angle_beta   90.00
_cell.angle_gamma   90.00
#
_symmetry.space_group_name_H-M   'P 1'
#
loop_
_entity.id
_entity.type
_entity.pdbx_description
1 polymer ?
#
loop_
_entity_poly.entity_id
_entity_poly.type
_entity_poly.pdbx_seq_one_letter_code
_entity_poly.pdbx_strand_id
1 'polypeptide(L)'
;MSFLIASPEALAATATYLTGIGSAISAANAVAAAPTTEILAAGTDEVSTAISALFGAHAQAYQALSAHVAAFHDQFGSTPSMHPPWRCWDAR
;
A
#
# COMPACT_ATOMS: atom_id res chain seq x y z
N MET A 1 -16.32 17.55 27.62
CA MET A 1 -16.51 16.51 26.58
C MET A 1 -15.98 17.04 25.27
N SER A 2 -15.13 16.29 24.57
CA SER A 2 -14.63 16.69 23.24
C SER A 2 -15.55 16.10 22.17
N PHE A 3 -16.00 16.92 21.23
CA PHE A 3 -16.72 16.48 20.04
C PHE A 3 -15.77 16.53 18.85
N LEU A 4 -15.67 15.45 18.08
CA LEU A 4 -15.01 15.44 16.78
C LEU A 4 -16.04 15.79 15.71
N ILE A 5 -15.80 16.89 15.00
CA ILE A 5 -16.55 17.24 13.79
C ILE A 5 -15.72 16.73 12.60
N ALA A 6 -16.24 15.74 11.88
CA ALA A 6 -15.66 15.28 10.63
C ALA A 6 -16.47 15.87 9.45
N SER A 7 -15.80 16.45 8.46
CA SER A 7 -16.43 16.80 7.18
C SER A 7 -16.44 15.55 6.29
N PRO A 8 -17.61 15.01 5.92
CA PRO A 8 -17.72 13.85 5.03
C PRO A 8 -17.04 14.08 3.68
N GLU A 9 -17.14 15.30 3.14
CA GLU A 9 -16.54 15.69 1.86
C GLU A 9 -15.01 15.67 1.94
N ALA A 10 -14.45 16.18 3.04
CA ALA A 10 -13.00 16.12 3.28
C ALA A 10 -12.51 14.67 3.41
N LEU A 11 -13.26 13.81 4.13
CA LEU A 11 -12.94 12.39 4.25
C LEU A 11 -12.99 11.64 2.91
N ALA A 12 -14.00 11.92 2.07
CA ALA A 12 -14.12 11.32 0.75
C ALA A 12 -12.97 11.76 -0.19
N ALA A 13 -12.57 13.04 -0.11
CA ALA A 13 -11.40 13.53 -0.83
C ALA A 13 -10.14 12.81 -0.36
N THR A 14 -9.91 12.69 0.94
CA THR A 14 -8.75 11.97 1.51
C THR A 14 -8.72 10.49 1.09
N ALA A 15 -9.86 9.79 1.10
CA ALA A 15 -9.95 8.40 0.63
C ALA A 15 -9.54 8.26 -0.85
N THR A 16 -9.95 9.21 -1.70
CA THR A 16 -9.54 9.27 -3.10
C THR A 16 -8.03 9.49 -3.25
N TYR A 17 -7.46 10.42 -2.48
CA TYR A 17 -6.00 10.66 -2.48
C TYR A 17 -5.21 9.43 -2.02
N LEU A 18 -5.65 8.77 -0.95
CA LEU A 18 -5.05 7.54 -0.45
C LEU A 18 -5.07 6.46 -1.52
N THR A 19 -6.23 6.24 -2.17
CA THR A 19 -6.37 5.29 -3.29
C THR A 19 -5.36 5.59 -4.42
N GLY A 20 -5.18 6.86 -4.78
CA GLY A 20 -4.18 7.28 -5.75
C GLY A 20 -2.74 6.97 -5.32
N ILE A 21 -2.39 7.22 -4.06
CA ILE A 21 -1.06 6.89 -3.51
C ILE A 21 -0.83 5.38 -3.53
N GLY A 22 -1.80 4.58 -3.06
CA GLY A 22 -1.72 3.12 -3.09
C GLY A 22 -1.51 2.57 -4.50
N SER A 23 -2.24 3.10 -5.49
CA SER A 23 -2.06 2.74 -6.89
C SER A 23 -0.66 3.06 -7.41
N ALA A 24 -0.11 4.23 -7.07
CA ALA A 24 1.23 4.62 -7.50
C ALA A 24 2.31 3.71 -6.90
N ILE A 25 2.17 3.36 -5.62
CA ILE A 25 3.08 2.44 -4.92
C ILE A 25 3.01 1.03 -5.52
N SER A 26 1.80 0.53 -5.79
CA SER A 26 1.60 -0.79 -6.41
C SER A 26 2.27 -0.87 -7.79
N ALA A 27 2.11 0.17 -8.62
CA ALA A 27 2.77 0.25 -9.92
C ALA A 27 4.30 0.28 -9.79
N ALA A 28 4.84 1.05 -8.84
CA ALA A 28 6.28 1.08 -8.57
C ALA A 28 6.82 -0.29 -8.13
N ASN A 29 6.11 -0.99 -7.26
CA ASN A 29 6.47 -2.33 -6.81
C ASN A 29 6.49 -3.34 -7.96
N ALA A 30 5.50 -3.28 -8.85
CA ALA A 30 5.44 -4.14 -10.04
C ALA A 30 6.64 -3.90 -10.98
N VAL A 31 6.99 -2.63 -11.25
CA VAL A 31 8.15 -2.28 -12.07
C VAL A 31 9.47 -2.73 -11.42
N ALA A 32 9.56 -2.62 -10.10
CA ALA A 32 10.75 -3.02 -9.34
C ALA A 32 10.93 -4.54 -9.21
N ALA A 33 9.88 -5.35 -9.41
CA ALA A 33 9.91 -6.78 -9.14
C ALA A 33 11.04 -7.50 -9.89
N ALA A 34 10.98 -7.54 -11.22
CA ALA A 34 11.99 -8.22 -12.05
C ALA A 34 13.43 -7.71 -11.79
N PRO A 35 13.75 -6.40 -11.88
CA PRO A 35 15.14 -5.93 -11.74
C PRO A 35 15.74 -6.15 -10.34
N THR A 36 14.91 -6.38 -9.31
CA THR A 36 15.40 -6.65 -7.95
C THR A 36 15.45 -8.14 -7.62
N THR A 37 14.64 -8.98 -8.27
CA THR A 37 14.65 -10.43 -8.04
C THR A 37 15.62 -11.18 -8.93
N GLU A 38 15.95 -10.63 -10.11
CA GLU A 38 16.79 -11.26 -11.13
C GLU A 38 18.19 -10.63 -11.20
N ILE A 39 18.75 -10.29 -10.04
CA ILE A 39 20.10 -9.71 -9.95
C ILE A 39 21.12 -10.78 -10.35
N LEU A 40 21.90 -10.50 -11.38
CA LEU A 40 23.01 -11.37 -11.78
C LEU A 40 24.18 -11.25 -10.80
N ALA A 41 24.88 -12.35 -10.57
CA ALA A 41 26.13 -12.33 -9.82
C ALA A 41 27.18 -11.45 -10.54
N ALA A 42 27.85 -10.58 -9.78
CA ALA A 42 28.87 -9.68 -10.34
C ALA A 42 30.13 -10.43 -10.83
N GLY A 43 30.37 -11.62 -10.30
CA GLY A 43 31.47 -12.51 -10.64
C GLY A 43 31.04 -13.98 -10.56
N THR A 44 31.92 -14.88 -10.98
CA THR A 44 31.70 -16.33 -10.96
C THR A 44 32.06 -16.97 -9.62
N ASP A 45 32.51 -16.19 -8.66
CA ASP A 45 32.86 -16.65 -7.33
C ASP A 45 31.60 -16.94 -6.47
N GLU A 46 31.79 -17.80 -5.48
CA GLU A 46 30.72 -18.23 -4.58
C GLU A 46 30.13 -17.06 -3.77
N VAL A 47 30.94 -16.05 -3.44
CA VAL A 47 30.50 -14.88 -2.67
C VAL A 47 29.56 -14.01 -3.52
N SER A 48 29.94 -13.70 -4.76
CA SER A 48 29.08 -12.98 -5.71
C SER A 48 27.77 -13.71 -5.96
N THR A 49 27.81 -15.04 -6.10
CA THR A 49 26.62 -15.88 -6.26
C THR A 49 25.72 -15.82 -5.02
N ALA A 50 26.29 -15.95 -3.83
CA ALA A 50 25.55 -15.89 -2.57
C ALA A 50 24.92 -14.52 -2.32
N ILE A 51 25.62 -13.43 -2.65
CA ILE A 51 25.10 -12.06 -2.52
C ILE A 51 23.92 -11.83 -3.48
N SER A 52 24.05 -12.21 -4.75
CA SER A 52 22.95 -12.13 -5.72
C SER A 52 21.72 -12.92 -5.25
N ALA A 53 21.92 -14.15 -4.76
CA ALA A 53 20.85 -14.98 -4.22
C ALA A 53 20.18 -14.36 -2.98
N LEU A 54 20.97 -13.77 -2.07
CA LEU A 54 20.46 -13.08 -0.87
C LEU A 54 19.54 -11.92 -1.25
N PHE A 55 19.97 -11.05 -2.18
CA PHE A 55 19.16 -9.93 -2.61
C PHE A 55 17.90 -10.38 -3.36
N GLY A 56 18.01 -11.40 -4.23
CA GLY A 56 16.85 -11.98 -4.91
C GLY A 56 15.81 -12.52 -3.93
N ALA A 57 16.24 -13.26 -2.90
CA ALA A 57 15.36 -13.77 -1.85
C ALA A 57 14.71 -12.64 -1.04
N HIS A 58 15.47 -11.59 -0.71
CA HIS A 58 14.93 -10.42 -0.02
C HIS A 58 13.88 -9.70 -0.87
N ALA A 59 14.14 -9.49 -2.17
CA ALA A 59 13.19 -8.88 -3.08
C ALA A 59 11.89 -9.69 -3.22
N GLN A 60 11.99 -11.03 -3.29
CA GLN A 60 10.80 -11.91 -3.30
C GLN A 60 9.97 -11.77 -2.02
N ALA A 61 10.61 -11.76 -0.85
CA ALA A 61 9.94 -11.54 0.43
C ALA A 61 9.28 -10.15 0.51
N TYR A 62 9.96 -9.12 0.00
CA TYR A 62 9.42 -7.77 -0.08
C TYR A 62 8.18 -7.71 -0.98
N GLN A 63 8.19 -8.34 -2.16
CA GLN A 63 7.04 -8.37 -3.07
C GLN A 63 5.83 -9.07 -2.43
N ALA A 64 6.05 -10.18 -1.72
CA ALA A 64 4.98 -10.87 -0.99
C ALA A 64 4.36 -9.99 0.10
N LEU A 65 5.19 -9.27 0.87
CA LEU A 65 4.72 -8.32 1.89
C LEU A 65 3.98 -7.15 1.25
N SER A 66 4.51 -6.58 0.16
CA SER A 66 3.90 -5.47 -0.56
C SER A 66 2.50 -5.82 -1.08
N ALA A 67 2.30 -7.05 -1.56
CA ALA A 67 0.98 -7.54 -1.95
C ALA A 67 0.00 -7.60 -0.76
N HIS A 68 0.47 -8.04 0.42
CA HIS A 68 -0.36 -8.04 1.63
C HIS A 68 -0.74 -6.62 2.07
N VAL A 69 0.22 -5.69 2.02
CA VAL A 69 -0.02 -4.28 2.36
C VAL A 69 -0.98 -3.63 1.37
N ALA A 70 -0.88 -3.92 0.08
CA ALA A 70 -1.82 -3.41 -0.93
C ALA A 70 -3.26 -3.85 -0.63
N ALA A 71 -3.47 -5.12 -0.31
CA ALA A 71 -4.79 -5.63 0.06
C ALA A 71 -5.36 -4.97 1.33
N PHE A 72 -4.50 -4.64 2.30
CA PHE A 72 -4.90 -3.87 3.48
C PHE A 72 -5.24 -2.42 3.13
N HIS A 73 -4.42 -1.78 2.29
CA HIS A 73 -4.64 -0.41 1.82
C HIS A 73 -5.98 -0.27 1.08
N ASP A 74 -6.34 -1.24 0.24
CA ASP A 74 -7.62 -1.25 -0.47
C ASP A 74 -8.81 -1.29 0.51
N GLN A 75 -8.70 -2.05 1.60
CA GLN A 75 -9.73 -2.09 2.66
C GLN A 75 -9.85 -0.75 3.39
N PHE A 76 -8.71 -0.08 3.64
CA PHE A 76 -8.71 1.24 4.28
C PHE A 76 -9.31 2.32 3.38
N GLY A 77 -8.97 2.33 2.09
CA GLY A 77 -9.55 3.24 1.09
C GLY A 77 -11.04 2.97 0.81
N SER A 78 -11.47 1.71 0.93
CA SER A 78 -12.86 1.28 0.71
C SER A 78 -13.78 1.47 1.92
N THR A 79 -13.32 2.12 3.00
CA THR A 79 -14.16 2.37 4.17
C THR A 79 -15.42 3.12 3.71
N PRO A 80 -16.61 2.49 3.75
CA PRO A 80 -17.83 3.12 3.23
C PRO A 80 -18.03 4.42 3.99
N SER A 81 -18.40 5.49 3.28
CA SER A 81 -18.91 6.70 3.91
C SER A 81 -19.98 6.27 4.91
N MET A 82 -19.65 6.30 6.19
CA MET A 82 -20.55 5.96 7.27
C MET A 82 -21.76 6.89 7.09
N HIS A 83 -22.89 6.36 6.62
CA HIS A 83 -24.09 7.18 6.42
C HIS A 83 -24.41 7.79 7.77
N PRO A 84 -24.37 9.12 7.90
CA PRO A 84 -24.29 9.66 9.23
C PRO A 84 -25.64 9.55 9.97
N PRO A 85 -25.65 9.09 11.24
CA PRO A 85 -26.85 9.09 12.08
C PRO A 85 -27.30 10.49 12.50
N TRP A 86 -26.51 11.54 12.20
CA TRP A 86 -26.83 12.91 12.59
C TRP A 86 -27.99 13.55 11.83
N ARG A 87 -28.44 12.97 10.69
CA ARG A 87 -29.68 13.43 10.03
C ARG A 87 -30.94 13.25 10.90
N CYS A 88 -30.88 12.42 11.94
CA CYS A 88 -31.96 12.27 12.91
C CYS A 88 -32.03 13.40 13.96
N TRP A 89 -31.01 14.26 14.05
CA TRP A 89 -30.93 15.34 15.06
C TRP A 89 -31.38 16.72 14.53
N ASP A 90 -31.42 16.94 13.22
CA ASP A 90 -31.88 18.21 12.62
C ASP A 90 -33.41 18.36 12.53
N ALA A 91 -34.17 17.34 12.92
CA ALA A 91 -35.63 17.29 12.81
C ALA A 91 -36.38 17.40 14.15
N ARG A 92 -35.73 17.89 15.22
CA ARG A 92 -36.36 18.09 16.54
C ARG A 92 -36.07 19.48 17.10
#